data_AF-A0A9E5TFN6-F1
#
_entry.id   AF-A0A9E5TFN6-F1
#
_cell.length_a   1.000
_cell.length_b   1.000
_cell.length_c   1.000
_cell.angle_alpha   90.00
_cell.angle_beta   90.00
_cell.angle_gamma   90.00
#
_symmetry.space_group_name_H-M   'P 1'
#
loop_
_entity.id
_entity.type
_entity.pdbx_description
1 polymer ?
#
loop_
_entity_poly.entity_id
_entity_poly.type
_entity_poly.pdbx_seq_one_letter_code
_entity_poly.pdbx_strand_id
1 'polypeptide(L)'
;KDFIKRVIGLPGDRVQVKAGDGVYINGKRLHEPYLDEPPNYDWPPPHSPVASGDPHYVWPENGQDGSYYVIPQGHILVFGDNRNCSNDSHLWRDPLTGEARPALPLENVLGKSLVTFWPPGRLGRLTR
;
A
#
# COMPACT_ATOMS: atom_id res chain seq x y z
N LYS A 1 -16.74 -8.06 3.63
CA LYS A 1 -17.12 -6.81 2.93
C LYS A 1 -16.17 -6.65 1.76
N ASP A 2 -16.68 -6.30 0.60
CA ASP A 2 -15.88 -6.28 -0.61
C ASP A 2 -15.36 -4.87 -0.87
N PHE A 3 -14.13 -4.77 -1.36
CA PHE A 3 -13.43 -3.52 -1.60
C PHE A 3 -12.79 -3.53 -2.99
N ILE A 4 -12.77 -2.38 -3.64
CA ILE A 4 -11.95 -2.15 -4.84
C ILE A 4 -10.78 -1.27 -4.40
N LYS A 5 -9.56 -1.77 -4.59
CA LYS A 5 -8.30 -1.09 -4.28
C LYS A 5 -7.29 -1.38 -5.39
N ARG A 6 -6.26 -0.56 -5.49
CA ARG A 6 -5.15 -0.77 -6.42
C ARG A 6 -4.06 -1.57 -5.74
N VAL A 7 -3.50 -2.55 -6.44
CA VAL A 7 -2.29 -3.26 -5.99
C VAL A 7 -1.10 -2.33 -6.14
N ILE A 8 -0.36 -2.14 -5.04
CA ILE A 8 0.78 -1.23 -4.95
C ILE A 8 2.09 -2.00 -4.89
N GLY A 9 2.14 -3.08 -4.13
CA GLY A 9 3.33 -3.93 -4.01
C GLY A 9 2.99 -5.41 -4.02
N LEU A 10 3.96 -6.20 -4.46
CA LEU A 10 3.92 -7.64 -4.58
C LEU A 10 4.81 -8.30 -3.51
N PRO A 11 4.70 -9.63 -3.31
CA PRO A 11 5.58 -10.35 -2.37
C PRO A 11 7.06 -10.00 -2.53
N GLY A 12 7.70 -9.63 -1.42
CA GLY A 12 9.11 -9.26 -1.36
C GLY A 12 9.42 -7.78 -1.64
N ASP A 13 8.46 -6.99 -2.14
CA ASP A 13 8.67 -5.55 -2.32
C ASP A 13 8.81 -4.84 -0.98
N ARG A 14 9.72 -3.87 -0.94
CA ARG A 14 9.87 -2.89 0.14
C ARG A 14 9.03 -1.67 -0.19
N VAL A 15 8.00 -1.41 0.60
CA VAL A 15 7.10 -0.27 0.36
C VAL A 15 7.27 0.78 1.45
N GLN A 16 7.37 2.02 1.01
CA GLN A 16 7.37 3.21 1.86
C GLN A 16 6.48 4.28 1.23
N VAL A 17 5.86 5.09 2.06
CA VAL A 17 5.10 6.28 1.69
C VAL A 17 5.75 7.46 2.40
N LYS A 18 6.05 8.51 1.65
CA LYS A 18 6.59 9.77 2.16
C LYS A 18 5.55 10.87 1.99
N ALA A 19 5.19 11.52 3.08
CA ALA A 19 4.19 12.58 3.09
C ALA A 19 4.55 13.72 2.12
N GLY A 20 3.59 14.15 1.31
CA GLY A 20 3.75 15.21 0.30
C GLY A 20 4.53 14.80 -0.95
N ASP A 21 5.14 13.61 -0.98
CA ASP A 21 5.99 13.16 -2.09
C ASP A 21 5.37 11.98 -2.83
N GLY A 22 5.13 10.84 -2.18
CA GLY A 22 4.53 9.68 -2.84
C GLY A 22 4.96 8.32 -2.29
N VAL A 23 4.62 7.26 -3.04
CA VAL A 23 4.96 5.88 -2.72
C VAL A 23 6.31 5.51 -3.34
N TYR A 24 7.10 4.75 -2.59
CA TYR A 24 8.38 4.19 -2.98
C TYR A 24 8.32 2.67 -2.93
N ILE A 25 8.73 2.01 -4.01
CA ILE A 25 8.87 0.57 -4.12
C ILE A 25 10.35 0.25 -4.33
N ASN A 26 10.95 -0.51 -3.42
CA ASN A 26 12.37 -0.88 -3.45
C ASN A 26 13.29 0.35 -3.58
N GLY A 27 12.95 1.42 -2.85
CA GLY A 27 13.68 2.70 -2.86
C GLY A 27 13.44 3.60 -4.07
N LYS A 28 12.62 3.18 -5.05
CA LYS A 28 12.30 3.97 -6.24
C LYS A 28 10.89 4.55 -6.14
N ARG A 29 10.75 5.84 -6.41
CA ARG A 29 9.44 6.52 -6.43
C ARG A 29 8.57 5.89 -7.52
N LEU A 30 7.37 5.48 -7.14
CA LEU A 30 6.36 4.96 -8.05
C LEU A 30 5.75 6.14 -8.83
N HIS A 31 5.60 5.98 -10.14
CA HIS A 31 4.91 6.96 -10.96
C HIS A 31 3.40 6.68 -10.92
N GLU A 32 2.64 7.59 -10.30
CA GLU A 32 1.22 7.38 -9.99
C GLU A 32 0.32 8.44 -10.66
N PRO A 33 0.18 8.45 -12.00
CA PRO A 33 -0.60 9.46 -12.73
C PRO A 33 -2.12 9.36 -12.51
N TYR A 34 -2.56 8.36 -11.73
CA TYR A 34 -3.95 8.13 -11.34
C TYR A 34 -4.33 8.80 -10.02
N LEU A 35 -3.39 9.43 -9.32
CA LEU A 35 -3.67 10.16 -8.08
C LEU A 35 -4.05 11.60 -8.37
N ASP A 36 -5.07 12.08 -7.68
CA ASP A 36 -5.45 13.50 -7.67
C ASP A 36 -4.52 14.32 -6.76
N GLU A 37 -4.06 13.72 -5.66
CA GLU A 37 -3.19 14.35 -4.67
C GLU A 37 -2.16 13.35 -4.09
N PRO A 38 -0.97 13.83 -3.67
CA PRO A 38 0.00 12.97 -3.00
C PRO A 38 -0.52 12.56 -1.60
N PRO A 39 -0.02 11.42 -1.07
CA PRO A 39 -0.31 11.03 0.32
C PRO A 39 0.20 12.11 1.29
N ASN A 40 -0.58 12.43 2.31
CA ASN A 40 -0.22 13.42 3.33
C ASN A 40 0.32 12.78 4.63
N TYR A 41 0.70 11.51 4.56
CA TYR A 41 1.16 10.70 5.69
C TYR A 41 2.43 9.94 5.33
N ASP A 42 3.24 9.66 6.35
CA ASP A 42 4.36 8.74 6.26
C ASP A 42 3.90 7.33 6.63
N TRP A 43 4.34 6.34 5.86
CA TRP A 43 4.06 4.94 6.15
C TRP A 43 5.22 4.03 5.70
N PRO A 44 5.65 3.04 6.51
CA PRO A 44 5.23 2.78 7.87
C PRO A 44 5.44 3.96 8.84
N PRO A 45 4.56 4.12 9.84
CA PRO A 45 4.65 5.22 10.79
C PRO A 45 5.93 5.12 11.64
N PRO A 46 6.80 6.15 11.65
CA PRO A 46 8.04 6.15 12.41
C PRO A 46 7.88 5.65 13.85
N HIS A 47 8.66 4.65 14.26
CA HIS A 47 8.72 4.16 15.64
C HIS A 47 7.37 3.73 16.26
N SER A 48 6.43 3.24 15.45
CA SER A 48 5.11 2.86 15.97
C SER A 48 5.16 1.59 16.84
N PRO A 49 4.63 1.61 18.07
CA PRO A 49 4.49 0.40 18.91
C PRO A 49 3.48 -0.59 18.33
N VAL A 50 2.68 -0.21 17.32
CA VAL A 50 1.77 -1.15 16.65
C VAL A 50 2.49 -2.03 15.62
N ALA A 51 3.73 -1.68 15.28
CA ALA A 51 4.61 -2.48 14.43
C ALA A 51 5.62 -3.31 15.24
N SER A 52 5.73 -3.11 16.56
CA SER A 52 6.73 -3.79 17.38
C SER A 52 6.37 -5.27 17.53
N GLY A 53 6.93 -6.11 16.65
CA GLY A 53 6.78 -7.57 16.68
C GLY A 53 6.58 -8.19 15.30
N ASP A 54 6.05 -7.44 14.34
CA ASP A 54 5.93 -7.91 12.95
C ASP A 54 7.29 -7.69 12.22
N PRO A 55 7.98 -8.78 11.81
CA PRO A 55 9.30 -8.69 11.17
C PRO A 55 9.26 -8.04 9.78
N HIS A 56 8.07 -7.83 9.22
CA HIS A 56 7.90 -7.16 7.93
C HIS A 56 8.02 -5.64 8.04
N TYR A 57 7.86 -5.05 9.23
CA TYR A 57 8.22 -3.66 9.47
C TYR A 57 9.72 -3.54 9.76
N VAL A 58 10.45 -2.86 8.87
CA VAL A 58 11.90 -2.75 8.96
C VAL A 58 12.33 -1.31 9.23
N TRP A 59 13.19 -1.16 10.24
CA TRP A 59 13.81 0.09 10.68
C TRP A 59 15.32 -0.03 10.50
N PRO A 60 15.89 0.47 9.39
CA PRO A 60 17.34 0.39 9.19
C PRO A 60 18.05 1.25 10.24
N GLU A 61 19.08 0.69 10.89
CA GLU A 61 19.87 1.39 11.93
C GLU A 61 20.49 2.70 11.41
N ASN A 62 20.80 2.76 10.11
CA ASN A 62 21.47 3.90 9.50
C ASN A 62 20.52 5.04 9.10
N GLY A 63 19.19 4.88 9.24
CA GLY A 63 18.19 5.93 9.00
C GLY A 63 18.06 6.48 7.56
N GLN A 64 18.97 6.12 6.64
CA GLN A 64 19.10 6.74 5.31
C GLN A 64 17.86 6.60 4.42
N ASP A 65 17.12 5.49 4.55
CA ASP A 65 15.96 5.20 3.70
C ASP A 65 14.62 5.34 4.43
N GLY A 66 14.62 5.76 5.70
CA GLY A 66 13.44 5.67 6.57
C GLY A 66 12.93 4.23 6.75
N SER A 67 11.77 4.07 7.38
CA SER A 67 11.15 2.76 7.56
C SER A 67 10.41 2.30 6.32
N TYR A 68 10.37 0.99 6.11
CA TYR A 68 9.62 0.36 5.03
C TYR A 68 8.97 -0.94 5.50
N TYR A 69 7.95 -1.37 4.76
CA TYR A 69 7.28 -2.64 4.96
C TYR A 69 7.67 -3.61 3.86
N VAL A 70 8.11 -4.82 4.22
CA VAL A 70 8.43 -5.90 3.28
C VAL A 70 7.22 -6.81 3.12
N ILE A 71 6.65 -6.89 1.92
CA ILE A 71 5.42 -7.67 1.74
C ILE A 71 5.70 -9.17 1.89
N PRO A 72 4.97 -9.89 2.78
CA PRO A 72 5.13 -11.34 2.95
C PRO A 72 4.83 -12.14 1.68
N GLN A 73 5.37 -13.36 1.62
CA GLN A 73 4.98 -14.30 0.56
C GLN A 73 3.49 -14.60 0.61
N GLY A 74 2.86 -14.76 -0.56
CA GLY A 74 1.43 -15.01 -0.68
C GLY A 74 0.52 -13.80 -0.39
N HIS A 75 1.08 -12.61 -0.16
CA HIS A 75 0.33 -11.40 0.15
C HIS A 75 0.58 -10.27 -0.86
N ILE A 76 -0.29 -9.27 -0.86
CA ILE A 76 -0.14 -8.02 -1.61
C ILE A 76 -0.41 -6.83 -0.70
N LEU A 77 0.10 -5.66 -1.08
CA LEU A 77 -0.24 -4.39 -0.46
C LEU A 77 -1.14 -3.60 -1.40
N VAL A 78 -2.23 -3.03 -0.89
CA VAL A 78 -3.21 -2.32 -1.70
C VAL A 78 -3.52 -0.94 -1.12
N PHE A 79 -3.56 0.08 -1.98
CA PHE A 79 -4.02 1.42 -1.61
C PHE A 79 -5.20 1.85 -2.48
N GLY A 80 -6.05 2.71 -1.94
CA GLY A 80 -7.04 3.43 -2.72
C GLY A 80 -6.40 4.58 -3.49
N ASP A 81 -7.01 4.96 -4.62
CA ASP A 81 -6.55 6.11 -5.40
C ASP A 81 -6.88 7.45 -4.69
N ASN A 82 -7.94 7.49 -3.88
CA ASN A 82 -8.19 8.60 -2.93
C ASN A 82 -7.35 8.40 -1.66
N ARG A 83 -6.03 8.66 -1.77
CA ARG A 83 -5.02 8.26 -0.78
C ARG A 83 -5.29 8.74 0.64
N ASN A 84 -5.67 10.00 0.79
CA ASN A 84 -5.82 10.66 2.09
C ASN A 84 -7.15 10.33 2.78
N CYS A 85 -8.08 9.69 2.09
CA CYS A 85 -9.40 9.32 2.63
C CYS A 85 -9.74 7.83 2.46
N SER A 86 -8.77 6.99 2.11
CA SER A 86 -9.01 5.57 1.88
C SER A 86 -8.71 4.73 3.13
N ASN A 87 -9.69 3.93 3.55
CA ASN A 87 -9.46 2.82 4.47
C ASN A 87 -8.91 1.63 3.67
N ASP A 88 -7.60 1.41 3.74
CA ASP A 88 -6.85 0.37 3.02
C ASP A 88 -5.63 -0.12 3.83
N SER A 89 -4.67 -0.78 3.17
CA SER A 89 -3.51 -1.41 3.82
C SER A 89 -2.75 -0.51 4.81
N HIS A 90 -2.72 0.82 4.63
CA HIS A 90 -1.99 1.68 5.57
C HIS A 90 -2.69 1.84 6.93
N LEU A 91 -4.00 1.52 7.01
CA LEU A 91 -4.84 1.67 8.22
C LEU A 91 -5.42 0.36 8.75
N TRP A 92 -5.39 -0.72 7.97
CA TRP A 92 -6.03 -1.98 8.35
C TRP A 92 -5.44 -2.60 9.60
N ARG A 93 -6.35 -3.08 10.45
CA ARG A 93 -6.07 -3.66 11.77
C ARG A 93 -6.91 -4.91 11.99
N ASP A 94 -6.40 -5.84 12.78
CA ASP A 94 -7.22 -6.93 13.30
C ASP A 94 -8.31 -6.37 14.24
N PRO A 95 -9.58 -6.76 14.07
CA PRO A 95 -10.68 -6.21 14.86
C PRO A 95 -10.71 -6.68 16.32
N LEU A 96 -10.03 -7.78 16.66
CA LEU A 96 -9.95 -8.35 18.00
C LEU A 96 -8.72 -7.84 18.76
N THR A 97 -7.55 -7.81 18.11
CA THR A 97 -6.27 -7.44 18.75
C THR A 97 -5.87 -5.98 18.51
N GLY A 98 -6.41 -5.33 17.47
CA GLY A 98 -6.03 -3.97 17.07
C GLY A 98 -4.67 -3.87 16.37
N GLU A 99 -3.96 -5.00 16.22
CA GLU A 99 -2.66 -5.08 15.57
C GLU A 99 -2.76 -4.71 14.09
N ALA A 100 -1.72 -4.08 13.55
CA ALA A 100 -1.68 -3.73 12.13
C ALA A 100 -1.72 -4.99 11.27
N ARG A 101 -2.54 -4.95 10.21
CA ARG A 101 -2.61 -6.00 9.18
C ARG A 101 -2.58 -5.38 7.79
N PRO A 102 -1.42 -4.86 7.36
CA PRO A 102 -1.34 -4.12 6.12
C PRO A 102 -1.40 -5.03 4.89
N ALA A 103 -0.84 -6.24 4.96
CA ALA A 103 -0.75 -7.15 3.82
C ALA A 103 -2.04 -7.97 3.66
N LEU A 104 -2.59 -8.00 2.45
CA LEU A 104 -3.78 -8.78 2.09
C LEU A 104 -3.35 -10.15 1.53
N PRO A 105 -3.82 -11.29 2.10
CA PRO A 105 -3.60 -12.60 1.50
C PRO A 105 -4.18 -12.69 0.08
N LEU A 106 -3.44 -13.28 -0.86
CA LEU A 106 -3.86 -13.40 -2.26
C LEU A 106 -5.16 -14.22 -2.42
N GLU A 107 -5.41 -15.18 -1.53
CA GLU A 107 -6.65 -15.97 -1.50
C GLU A 107 -7.91 -15.13 -1.26
N ASN A 108 -7.78 -13.96 -0.65
CA ASN A 108 -8.89 -13.03 -0.41
C ASN A 108 -9.17 -12.12 -1.63
N VAL A 109 -8.39 -12.25 -2.71
CA VAL A 109 -8.60 -11.48 -3.94
C VAL A 109 -9.69 -12.16 -4.78
N LEU A 110 -10.89 -11.57 -4.78
CA LEU A 110 -12.04 -12.09 -5.54
C LEU A 110 -11.86 -11.99 -7.06
N GLY A 111 -11.08 -11.03 -7.55
CA GLY A 111 -10.84 -10.83 -8.98
C GLY A 111 -10.03 -9.58 -9.31
N LYS A 112 -9.66 -9.42 -10.59
CA LYS A 112 -8.98 -8.23 -11.11
C LYS A 112 -9.97 -7.40 -11.93
N SER A 113 -10.00 -6.09 -11.74
CA SER A 113 -10.74 -5.20 -12.64
C SER A 113 -10.02 -5.18 -14.00
N LEU A 114 -10.69 -5.62 -15.05
CA LEU A 114 -10.11 -5.74 -16.40
C LEU A 114 -10.53 -4.59 -17.34
N VAL A 115 -11.41 -3.69 -16.89
CA VAL A 115 -12.00 -2.61 -17.71
C VAL A 115 -12.09 -1.33 -16.90
N THR A 116 -11.58 -0.24 -17.47
CA THR A 116 -11.88 1.14 -17.04
C THR A 116 -12.93 1.70 -18.00
N PHE A 117 -14.07 2.18 -17.48
CA PHE A 117 -15.18 2.69 -18.32
C PHE A 117 -15.48 4.19 -18.13
N TRP A 118 -14.82 4.87 -17.18
CA TRP A 118 -15.04 6.30 -16.89
C TRP A 118 -13.75 7.00 -16.40
N PRO A 119 -13.46 8.27 -16.75
CA PRO A 119 -14.20 9.12 -17.70
C PRO A 119 -14.17 8.56 -19.15
N PRO A 120 -15.12 8.92 -20.03
CA PRO A 120 -15.32 8.26 -21.33
C PRO A 120 -14.09 8.25 -22.25
N GLY A 121 -13.21 9.26 -22.12
CA GLY A 121 -11.95 9.33 -22.84
C GLY A 121 -10.86 8.36 -22.37
N ARG A 122 -11.10 7.57 -21.30
CA ARG A 122 -10.19 6.56 -20.75
C ARG A 122 -10.71 5.12 -20.94
N LEU A 123 -11.70 4.91 -21.80
CA LEU A 123 -12.20 3.57 -22.14
C LEU A 123 -11.07 2.73 -22.76
N GLY A 124 -10.66 1.67 -22.06
CA GLY A 124 -9.57 0.81 -22.51
C GLY A 124 -9.31 -0.37 -21.58
N ARG A 125 -8.62 -1.39 -22.09
CA ARG A 125 -8.10 -2.50 -21.26
C ARG A 125 -6.95 -1.98 -20.41
N LEU A 126 -6.94 -2.33 -19.12
CA LEU A 126 -5.79 -2.10 -18.25
C LEU A 126 -4.65 -3.04 -18.69
N THR A 127 -3.72 -2.56 -19.50
CA THR A 127 -2.51 -3.30 -19.87
C THR A 127 -1.40 -2.99 -18.88
N ARG A 128 -1.26 -3.93 -17.94
CA ARG A 128 -0.18 -4.17 -16.95
C ARG A 128 0.28 -3.00 -16.09
#